data_AF-A0A8T7H0H5-F1
#
_entry.id   AF-A0A8T7H0H5-F1
#
_cell.length_a   1.000
_cell.length_b   1.000
_cell.length_c   1.000
_cell.angle_alpha   90.00
_cell.angle_beta   90.00
_cell.angle_gamma   90.00
#
_symmetry.space_group_name_H-M   'P 1'
#
loop_
_entity.id
_entity.type
_entity.pdbx_description
1 polymer ?
#
loop_
_entity_poly.entity_id
_entity_poly.type
_entity_poly.pdbx_seq_one_letter_code
_entity_poly.pdbx_strand_id
1 'polypeptide(L)'
;MKIKLFRDLSVYENAAYYFEKAKKLKKKLQGMYKALEELDKKIEEARQEIKRQQEQLERAKKHVEKQEWYERFNWSFTSEGKLVLIGKDAPQNEVLVRRYLEPKDLFFHADIQGASTVILKKGQEASERELLEAAQLAASYSRAWKEGLTTVNVYAVKPEQVKKASQGEYLGTGGFLIVGERKWFKHTPLGLKIGLKDGKLWVVPAISKIDLEKQYWLKPGGPYGKGQLAKKLSPYYNIHPDYFLSRLPAGKFSLKQ
;
A
#
# COMPACT_ATOMS: atom_id res chain seq x y z
N MET A 1 59.31 -30.89 31.74
CA MET A 1 58.00 -30.55 32.32
C MET A 1 58.05 -30.81 33.82
N LYS A 2 57.68 -29.85 34.68
CA LYS A 2 57.61 -30.04 36.15
C LYS A 2 56.15 -30.19 36.55
N ILE A 3 55.79 -31.27 37.24
CA ILE A 3 54.43 -31.55 37.72
C ILE A 3 54.40 -31.37 39.23
N LYS A 4 53.39 -30.66 39.75
CA LYS A 4 53.19 -30.52 41.20
C LYS A 4 52.49 -31.79 41.72
N LEU A 5 53.00 -32.40 42.78
CA LEU A 5 52.38 -33.58 43.40
C LEU A 5 51.80 -33.19 44.77
N PHE A 6 50.65 -33.75 45.08
CA PHE A 6 50.02 -33.69 46.40
C PHE A 6 50.69 -34.74 47.28
N ARG A 7 51.22 -34.30 48.43
CA ARG A 7 52.04 -35.13 49.33
C ARG A 7 51.21 -36.16 50.12
N ASP A 8 49.93 -35.87 50.27
CA ASP A 8 48.87 -36.64 50.89
C ASP A 8 48.31 -37.75 49.99
N LEU A 9 48.73 -37.79 48.71
CA LEU A 9 48.29 -38.77 47.73
C LEU A 9 49.45 -39.66 47.27
N SER A 10 49.18 -40.93 46.99
CA SER A 10 50.12 -41.83 46.34
C SER A 10 50.47 -41.35 44.93
N VAL A 11 51.54 -41.91 44.37
CA VAL A 11 51.96 -41.63 42.98
C VAL A 11 50.83 -41.96 41.99
N TYR A 12 50.11 -43.05 42.21
CA TYR A 12 48.98 -43.48 41.38
C TYR A 12 47.78 -42.54 41.50
N GLU A 13 47.47 -42.06 42.71
CA GLU A 13 46.36 -41.12 42.94
C GLU A 13 46.65 -39.73 42.34
N ASN A 14 47.89 -39.26 42.44
CA ASN A 14 48.33 -38.05 41.74
C ASN A 14 48.18 -38.19 40.22
N ALA A 15 48.62 -39.31 39.64
CA ALA A 15 48.48 -39.58 38.21
C ALA A 15 47.00 -39.62 37.77
N ALA A 16 46.14 -40.30 38.55
CA ALA A 16 44.71 -40.36 38.32
C ALA A 16 44.03 -38.99 38.39
N TYR A 17 44.42 -38.15 39.37
CA TYR A 17 43.92 -36.77 39.49
C TYR A 17 44.22 -35.94 38.23
N TYR A 18 45.47 -35.96 37.75
CA TYR A 18 45.85 -35.21 36.56
C TYR A 18 45.18 -35.76 35.30
N PHE A 19 44.99 -37.08 35.21
CA PHE A 19 44.27 -37.71 34.11
C PHE A 19 42.79 -37.30 34.07
N GLU A 20 42.09 -37.34 35.20
CA GLU A 20 40.69 -36.90 35.29
C GLU A 20 40.53 -35.41 35.04
N LYS A 21 41.48 -34.59 35.49
CA LYS A 21 41.52 -33.15 35.18
C LYS A 21 41.69 -32.90 33.68
N ALA A 22 42.62 -33.60 33.03
CA ALA A 22 42.83 -33.51 31.58
C ALA A 22 41.59 -33.96 30.79
N LYS A 23 40.95 -35.06 31.21
CA LYS A 23 39.70 -35.57 30.62
C LYS A 23 38.55 -34.57 30.73
N LYS A 24 38.37 -33.95 31.91
CA LYS A 24 37.37 -32.87 32.12
C LYS A 24 37.65 -31.65 31.24
N LEU A 25 38.90 -31.21 31.14
CA LEU A 25 39.30 -30.09 30.27
C LEU A 25 39.06 -30.40 28.80
N LYS A 26 39.37 -31.63 28.34
CA LYS A 26 39.10 -32.08 26.97
C LYS A 26 37.61 -32.06 26.63
N LYS A 27 36.75 -32.53 27.55
CA LYS A 27 35.29 -32.48 27.38
C LYS A 27 34.76 -31.03 27.32
N LYS A 28 35.30 -30.13 28.16
CA LYS A 28 34.97 -28.69 28.10
C LYS A 28 35.39 -28.07 26.76
N LEU A 29 36.60 -28.37 26.27
CA LEU A 29 37.09 -27.93 24.97
C LEU A 29 36.17 -28.36 23.82
N GLN A 30 35.73 -29.62 23.81
CA GLN A 30 34.78 -30.11 22.82
C GLN A 30 33.43 -29.37 22.88
N GLY A 31 32.93 -29.08 24.08
CA GLY A 31 31.72 -28.28 24.26
C GLY A 31 31.87 -26.86 23.73
N MET A 32 33.03 -26.23 23.97
CA MET A 32 33.34 -24.89 23.47
C MET A 32 33.41 -24.84 21.94
N TYR A 33 34.01 -25.85 21.29
CA TYR A 33 34.04 -25.91 19.81
C TYR A 33 32.65 -26.01 19.19
N LYS A 34 31.74 -26.79 19.79
CA LYS A 34 30.35 -26.87 19.33
C LYS A 34 29.61 -25.54 19.52
N ALA A 35 29.81 -24.87 20.65
CA ALA A 35 29.22 -23.57 20.91
C ALA A 35 29.74 -22.49 19.94
N LEU A 36 31.03 -22.54 19.57
CA LEU A 36 31.62 -21.68 18.54
C LEU A 36 30.95 -21.91 17.18
N GLU A 37 30.79 -23.15 16.75
CA GLU A 37 30.16 -23.48 15.47
C GLU A 37 28.69 -23.01 15.40
N GLU A 38 27.93 -23.16 16.48
CA GLU A 38 26.57 -22.62 16.57
C GLU A 38 26.54 -21.08 16.56
N LEU A 39 27.51 -20.45 17.21
CA LEU A 39 27.63 -18.99 17.24
C LEU A 39 27.96 -18.43 15.86
N ASP A 40 28.88 -19.07 15.13
CA ASP A 40 29.26 -18.68 13.77
C ASP A 40 28.06 -18.75 12.81
N LYS A 41 27.24 -19.82 12.90
CA LYS A 41 25.99 -19.91 12.13
C LYS A 41 25.02 -18.76 12.44
N LYS A 42 24.82 -18.44 13.73
CA LYS A 42 23.94 -17.34 14.13
C LYS A 42 24.45 -15.98 13.67
N ILE A 43 25.78 -15.78 13.67
CA ILE A 43 26.39 -14.55 13.15
C ILE A 43 26.11 -14.41 11.65
N GLU A 44 26.25 -15.50 10.88
CA GLU A 44 25.99 -15.48 9.44
C GLU A 44 24.50 -15.22 9.12
N GLU A 45 23.58 -15.87 9.83
CA GLU A 45 22.14 -15.62 9.72
C GLU A 45 21.80 -14.15 10.03
N ALA A 46 22.37 -13.60 11.12
CA ALA A 46 22.17 -12.20 11.50
C ALA A 46 22.74 -11.23 10.46
N ARG A 47 23.92 -11.53 9.88
CA ARG A 47 24.52 -10.72 8.80
C ARG A 47 23.64 -10.70 7.55
N GLN A 48 23.09 -11.85 7.16
CA GLN A 48 22.18 -11.94 6.01
C GLN A 48 20.89 -11.16 6.25
N GLU A 49 20.33 -11.23 7.46
CA GLU A 49 19.13 -10.47 7.83
C GLU A 49 19.40 -8.96 7.83
N ILE A 50 20.52 -8.51 8.41
CA ILE A 50 20.94 -7.09 8.36
C ILE A 50 21.06 -6.61 6.92
N LYS A 51 21.68 -7.40 6.03
CA LYS A 51 21.83 -7.05 4.62
C LYS A 51 20.46 -6.89 3.94
N ARG A 52 19.52 -7.82 4.16
CA ARG A 52 18.15 -7.72 3.63
C ARG A 52 17.45 -6.47 4.13
N GLN A 53 17.56 -6.16 5.43
CA GLN A 53 16.96 -4.97 6.02
C GLN A 53 17.56 -3.68 5.47
N GLN A 54 18.88 -3.63 5.26
CA GLN A 54 19.56 -2.49 4.62
C GLN A 54 19.09 -2.29 3.18
N GLU A 55 19.00 -3.36 2.38
CA GLU A 55 18.48 -3.29 1.02
C GLU A 55 17.02 -2.81 0.97
N GLN A 56 16.19 -3.25 1.91
CA GLN A 56 14.81 -2.77 2.06
C GLN A 56 14.77 -1.29 2.45
N LEU A 57 15.62 -0.86 3.40
CA LEU A 57 15.68 0.52 3.86
C LEU A 57 16.14 1.46 2.74
N GLU A 58 17.14 1.08 1.96
CA GLU A 58 17.62 1.87 0.83
C GLU A 58 16.59 1.96 -0.30
N ARG A 59 15.83 0.89 -0.55
CA ARG A 59 14.67 0.94 -1.47
C ARG A 59 13.58 1.88 -0.94
N ALA A 60 13.30 1.85 0.36
CA ALA A 60 12.32 2.73 0.99
C ALA A 60 12.75 4.20 0.91
N LYS A 61 14.02 4.53 1.21
CA LYS A 61 14.57 5.90 1.11
C LYS A 61 14.47 6.47 -0.30
N LYS A 62 14.89 5.71 -1.32
CA LYS A 62 14.75 6.12 -2.73
C LYS A 62 13.30 6.36 -3.14
N HIS A 63 12.36 5.64 -2.52
CA HIS A 63 10.93 5.83 -2.76
C HIS A 63 10.40 7.12 -2.13
N VAL A 64 10.93 7.54 -0.97
CA VAL A 64 10.55 8.79 -0.28
C VAL A 64 11.05 10.04 -1.02
N GLU A 65 12.28 10.03 -1.52
CA GLU A 65 12.86 11.17 -2.27
C GLU A 65 12.18 11.46 -3.63
N LYS A 66 11.42 10.50 -4.18
CA LYS A 66 10.73 10.61 -5.47
C LYS A 66 9.20 10.74 -5.35
N GLN A 67 8.67 11.08 -4.17
CA GLN A 67 7.22 11.20 -4.01
C GLN A 67 6.72 12.53 -4.52
N GLU A 68 5.93 12.45 -5.58
CA GLU A 68 5.18 13.60 -6.08
C GLU A 68 4.17 14.06 -5.02
N TRP A 69 3.86 15.36 -5.00
CA TRP A 69 2.98 15.96 -4.00
C TRP A 69 1.59 15.29 -3.93
N TYR A 70 1.12 14.73 -5.06
CA TYR A 70 -0.17 14.06 -5.19
C TYR A 70 -0.18 12.65 -4.59
N GLU A 71 0.98 12.04 -4.32
CA GLU A 71 1.08 10.67 -3.77
C GLU A 71 0.54 10.54 -2.34
N ARG A 72 0.33 11.67 -1.66
CA ARG A 72 -0.39 11.70 -0.36
C ARG A 72 -1.86 11.29 -0.48
N PHE A 73 -2.47 11.48 -1.66
CA PHE A 73 -3.84 11.12 -1.98
C PHE A 73 -3.91 9.75 -2.65
N ASN A 74 -5.13 9.23 -2.84
CA ASN A 74 -5.32 8.30 -3.94
C ASN A 74 -5.24 9.10 -5.23
N TRP A 75 -4.58 8.54 -6.24
CA TRP A 75 -4.26 9.26 -7.46
C TRP A 75 -4.29 8.30 -8.64
N SER A 76 -4.59 8.83 -9.81
CA SER A 76 -4.56 8.10 -11.06
C SER A 76 -4.26 9.07 -12.21
N PHE A 77 -4.12 8.54 -13.41
CA PHE A 77 -4.07 9.34 -14.62
C PHE A 77 -5.11 8.83 -15.61
N THR A 78 -5.66 9.76 -16.37
CA THR A 78 -6.43 9.43 -17.57
C THR A 78 -5.50 8.89 -18.65
N SER A 79 -6.06 8.19 -19.62
CA SER A 79 -5.33 7.70 -20.80
C SER A 79 -4.64 8.80 -21.59
N GLU A 80 -5.12 10.03 -21.48
CA GLU A 80 -4.60 11.23 -22.16
C GLU A 80 -3.69 12.07 -21.26
N GLY A 81 -3.37 11.57 -20.06
CA GLY A 81 -2.30 12.12 -19.21
C GLY A 81 -2.74 13.15 -18.17
N LYS A 82 -4.04 13.35 -17.94
CA LYS A 82 -4.52 14.23 -16.86
C LYS A 82 -4.53 13.53 -15.52
N LEU A 83 -4.08 14.26 -14.50
CA LEU A 83 -4.05 13.81 -13.12
C LEU A 83 -5.47 13.76 -12.54
N VAL A 84 -5.80 12.65 -11.88
CA VAL A 84 -7.01 12.48 -11.09
C VAL A 84 -6.62 12.30 -9.62
N LEU A 85 -7.16 13.12 -8.74
CA LEU A 85 -7.00 13.02 -7.29
C LEU A 85 -8.26 12.44 -6.66
N ILE A 86 -8.08 11.59 -5.64
CA ILE A 86 -9.15 10.88 -4.97
C ILE A 86 -8.88 10.93 -3.47
N GLY A 87 -9.85 11.37 -2.68
CA GLY A 87 -9.71 11.39 -1.23
C GLY A 87 -9.83 9.99 -0.64
N LYS A 88 -9.01 9.71 0.39
CA LYS A 88 -9.00 8.42 1.10
C LYS A 88 -10.08 8.34 2.18
N ASP A 89 -10.44 9.47 2.76
CA ASP A 89 -11.38 9.61 3.87
C ASP A 89 -12.03 11.01 3.88
N ALA A 90 -12.97 11.22 4.80
CA ALA A 90 -13.70 12.48 4.92
C ALA A 90 -12.78 13.69 5.22
N PRO A 91 -11.79 13.63 6.14
CA PRO A 91 -10.83 14.71 6.32
C PRO A 91 -10.05 15.04 5.04
N GLN A 92 -9.59 14.02 4.31
CA GLN A 92 -8.84 14.23 3.07
C GLN A 92 -9.72 14.77 1.94
N ASN A 93 -11.00 14.39 1.87
CA ASN A 93 -11.97 14.98 0.95
C ASN A 93 -12.10 16.50 1.18
N GLU A 94 -12.18 16.95 2.44
CA GLU A 94 -12.21 18.38 2.77
C GLU A 94 -10.93 19.10 2.36
N VAL A 95 -9.77 18.48 2.58
CA VAL A 95 -8.47 19.03 2.15
C VAL A 95 -8.41 19.16 0.62
N LEU A 96 -8.87 18.15 -0.13
CA LEU A 96 -8.89 18.18 -1.59
C LEU A 96 -9.73 19.36 -2.11
N VAL A 97 -10.98 19.49 -1.65
CA VAL A 97 -11.85 20.58 -2.10
C VAL A 97 -11.30 21.95 -1.70
N ARG A 98 -10.78 22.09 -0.46
CA ARG A 98 -10.34 23.40 0.04
C ARG A 98 -9.01 23.87 -0.53
N ARG A 99 -8.08 22.96 -0.85
CA ARG A 99 -6.70 23.31 -1.20
C ARG A 99 -6.28 22.93 -2.61
N TYR A 100 -6.96 21.99 -3.26
CA TYR A 100 -6.49 21.40 -4.51
C TYR A 100 -7.52 21.45 -5.66
N LEU A 101 -8.77 21.83 -5.39
CA LEU A 101 -9.79 22.06 -6.40
C LEU A 101 -9.61 23.47 -6.99
N GLU A 102 -9.03 23.54 -8.18
CA GLU A 102 -8.70 24.78 -8.87
C GLU A 102 -9.77 25.13 -9.92
N PRO A 103 -9.88 26.40 -10.36
CA PRO A 103 -10.94 26.87 -11.26
C PRO A 103 -11.08 26.11 -12.58
N LYS A 104 -10.02 25.48 -13.11
CA LYS A 104 -10.06 24.71 -14.37
C LYS A 104 -10.40 23.22 -14.18
N ASP A 105 -10.51 22.78 -12.94
CA ASP A 105 -10.77 21.38 -12.62
C ASP A 105 -12.25 21.03 -12.74
N LEU A 106 -12.54 19.73 -12.63
CA LEU A 106 -13.89 19.23 -12.40
C LEU A 106 -13.91 18.38 -11.13
N PHE A 107 -14.94 18.61 -10.33
CA PHE A 107 -15.27 17.81 -9.16
C PHE A 107 -16.22 16.68 -9.58
N PHE A 108 -15.93 15.46 -9.14
CA PHE A 108 -16.73 14.26 -9.36
C PHE A 108 -17.11 13.62 -8.04
N HIS A 109 -18.34 13.09 -7.97
CA HIS A 109 -18.82 12.34 -6.82
C HIS A 109 -19.89 11.33 -7.25
N ALA A 110 -19.83 10.12 -6.69
CA ALA A 110 -20.87 9.13 -6.93
C ALA A 110 -22.14 9.49 -6.14
N ASP A 111 -23.31 9.24 -6.72
CA ASP A 111 -24.61 9.54 -6.11
C ASP A 111 -24.98 8.46 -5.09
N ILE A 112 -24.14 8.33 -4.06
CA ILE A 112 -24.27 7.40 -2.95
C ILE A 112 -23.55 7.96 -1.72
N GLN A 113 -24.12 7.75 -0.54
CA GLN A 113 -23.48 8.15 0.71
C GLN A 113 -22.16 7.41 0.93
N GLY A 114 -21.13 8.14 1.38
CA GLY A 114 -19.80 7.59 1.60
C GLY A 114 -19.00 7.38 0.31
N ALA A 115 -19.27 8.17 -0.73
CA ALA A 115 -18.38 8.29 -1.88
C ALA A 115 -17.18 9.20 -1.56
N SER A 116 -16.07 8.93 -2.23
CA SER A 116 -14.88 9.78 -2.13
C SER A 116 -15.02 11.00 -3.03
N THR A 117 -14.39 12.11 -2.63
CA THR A 117 -14.22 13.26 -3.53
C THR A 117 -13.20 12.90 -4.60
N VAL A 118 -13.55 13.12 -5.86
CA VAL A 118 -12.65 12.96 -7.01
C VAL A 118 -12.47 14.29 -7.73
N ILE A 119 -11.24 14.67 -8.05
CA ILE A 119 -10.90 15.88 -8.80
C ILE A 119 -10.14 15.48 -10.05
N LEU A 120 -10.68 15.85 -11.21
CA LEU A 120 -9.96 15.76 -12.49
C LEU A 120 -9.27 17.11 -12.75
N LYS A 121 -7.93 17.10 -12.73
CA LYS A 121 -7.14 18.31 -12.96
C LYS A 121 -7.29 18.77 -14.41
N LYS A 122 -7.53 20.08 -14.62
CA LYS A 122 -7.87 20.66 -15.95
C LYS A 122 -9.06 19.93 -16.61
N GLY A 123 -10.03 19.51 -15.80
CA GLY A 123 -11.18 18.73 -16.22
C GLY A 123 -12.14 19.46 -17.17
N GLN A 124 -12.19 20.79 -17.13
CA GLN A 124 -13.08 21.54 -18.04
C GLN A 124 -12.62 21.49 -19.50
N GLU A 125 -11.33 21.21 -19.72
CA GLU A 125 -10.72 21.02 -21.04
C GLU A 125 -10.60 19.52 -21.39
N ALA A 126 -11.29 18.63 -20.68
CA ALA A 126 -11.13 17.18 -20.80
C ALA A 126 -11.99 16.57 -21.89
N SER A 127 -11.43 15.57 -22.58
CA SER A 127 -12.16 14.81 -23.58
C SER A 127 -13.25 13.96 -22.90
N GLU A 128 -14.23 13.52 -23.69
CA GLU A 128 -15.28 12.63 -23.17
C GLU A 128 -14.69 11.37 -22.53
N ARG A 129 -13.60 10.83 -23.08
CA ARG A 129 -12.91 9.67 -22.52
C ARG A 129 -12.39 9.94 -21.13
N GLU A 130 -11.68 11.05 -20.94
CA GLU A 130 -11.12 11.44 -19.65
C GLU A 130 -12.22 11.65 -18.61
N LEU A 131 -13.35 12.22 -19.02
CA LEU A 131 -14.52 12.39 -18.16
C LEU A 131 -15.12 11.03 -17.73
N LEU A 132 -15.25 10.08 -18.67
CA LEU A 132 -15.72 8.72 -18.37
C LEU A 132 -14.76 7.97 -17.43
N GLU A 133 -13.45 8.15 -17.62
CA GLU A 133 -12.41 7.57 -16.78
C GLU A 133 -12.45 8.12 -15.35
N ALA A 134 -12.57 9.45 -15.20
CA ALA A 134 -12.76 10.10 -13.91
C ALA A 134 -14.08 9.67 -13.24
N ALA A 135 -15.16 9.54 -14.01
CA ALA A 135 -16.44 9.06 -13.51
C ALA A 135 -16.33 7.62 -12.99
N GLN A 136 -15.67 6.71 -13.72
CA GLN A 136 -15.46 5.34 -13.27
C GLN A 136 -14.62 5.26 -12.00
N LEU A 137 -13.63 6.14 -11.83
CA LEU A 137 -12.88 6.26 -10.57
C LEU A 137 -13.79 6.71 -9.43
N ALA A 138 -14.62 7.74 -9.62
CA ALA A 138 -15.58 8.19 -8.60
C ALA A 138 -16.59 7.08 -8.23
N ALA A 139 -17.07 6.33 -9.21
CA ALA A 139 -17.92 5.17 -9.01
C ALA A 139 -17.21 4.11 -8.15
N SER A 140 -15.96 3.80 -8.50
CA SER A 140 -15.19 2.70 -7.89
C SER A 140 -14.68 3.04 -6.48
N TYR A 141 -14.36 4.30 -6.20
CA TYR A 141 -13.97 4.79 -4.88
C TYR A 141 -15.17 5.30 -4.10
N SER A 142 -16.24 4.52 -4.09
CA SER A 142 -17.44 4.82 -3.33
C SER A 142 -17.93 3.63 -2.50
N ARG A 143 -18.92 3.87 -1.64
CA ARG A 143 -19.59 2.80 -0.91
C ARG A 143 -20.18 1.73 -1.84
N ALA A 144 -20.51 2.05 -3.09
CA ALA A 144 -21.01 1.07 -4.07
C ALA A 144 -20.04 -0.11 -4.26
N TRP A 145 -18.72 0.12 -4.17
CA TRP A 145 -17.74 -0.97 -4.24
C TRP A 145 -17.85 -1.90 -3.03
N LYS A 146 -17.99 -1.34 -1.84
CA LYS A 146 -18.12 -2.09 -0.59
C LYS A 146 -19.37 -2.95 -0.58
N GLU A 147 -20.47 -2.43 -1.12
CA GLU A 147 -21.75 -3.13 -1.26
C GLU A 147 -21.77 -4.14 -2.42
N GLY A 148 -20.71 -4.24 -3.22
CA GLY A 148 -20.64 -5.19 -4.33
C GLY A 148 -21.47 -4.78 -5.56
N LEU A 149 -21.89 -3.52 -5.67
CA LEU A 149 -22.66 -3.02 -6.81
C LEU A 149 -21.78 -2.96 -8.06
N THR A 150 -22.38 -3.20 -9.24
CA THR A 150 -21.66 -3.17 -10.52
C THR A 150 -21.70 -1.81 -11.21
N THR A 151 -22.71 -0.98 -10.91
CA THR A 151 -22.87 0.37 -11.45
C THR A 151 -23.38 1.34 -10.38
N VAL A 152 -23.08 2.63 -10.54
CA VAL A 152 -23.70 3.73 -9.77
C VAL A 152 -23.75 4.99 -10.63
N ASN A 153 -24.68 5.89 -10.36
CA ASN A 153 -24.69 7.19 -11.01
C ASN A 153 -23.56 8.06 -10.45
N VAL A 154 -22.94 8.85 -11.32
CA VAL A 154 -21.90 9.81 -10.94
C VAL A 154 -22.28 11.16 -11.51
N TYR A 155 -22.00 12.24 -10.78
CA TYR A 155 -22.11 13.59 -11.32
C TYR A 155 -20.76 14.31 -11.33
N ALA A 156 -20.61 15.24 -12.27
CA ALA A 156 -19.54 16.20 -12.30
C ALA A 156 -20.08 17.64 -12.23
N VAL A 157 -19.35 18.50 -11.53
CA VAL A 157 -19.64 19.93 -11.40
C VAL A 157 -18.36 20.75 -11.41
N LYS A 158 -18.50 22.05 -11.70
CA LYS A 158 -17.41 23.00 -11.62
C LYS A 158 -17.08 23.39 -10.17
N PRO A 159 -15.86 23.87 -9.89
CA PRO A 159 -15.44 24.27 -8.54
C PRO A 159 -16.40 25.26 -7.85
N GLU A 160 -16.96 26.22 -8.60
CA GLU A 160 -17.81 27.28 -8.04
C GLU A 160 -19.12 26.74 -7.47
N GLN A 161 -19.54 25.57 -7.94
CA GLN A 161 -20.76 24.86 -7.55
C GLN A 161 -20.59 24.05 -6.26
N VAL A 162 -19.36 23.83 -5.80
CA VAL A 162 -19.06 23.04 -4.60
C VAL A 162 -18.98 23.99 -3.41
N LYS A 163 -20.00 23.97 -2.55
CA LYS A 163 -20.07 24.76 -1.33
C LYS A 163 -19.94 23.86 -0.10
N LYS A 164 -19.30 24.35 0.95
CA LYS A 164 -19.43 23.72 2.27
C LYS A 164 -20.80 24.10 2.83
N ALA A 165 -21.51 23.16 3.44
CA ALA A 165 -22.74 23.51 4.14
C ALA A 165 -22.45 24.56 5.22
N SER A 166 -23.30 25.59 5.28
CA SER A 166 -23.25 26.67 6.26
C SER A 166 -23.81 26.20 7.61
N GLN A 167 -23.51 26.94 8.69
CA GLN A 167 -24.01 26.68 10.04
C GLN A 167 -25.55 26.59 10.03
N GLY A 168 -26.09 25.39 10.26
CA GLY A 168 -27.54 25.11 10.30
C GLY A 168 -27.93 23.83 9.58
N GLU A 169 -27.26 23.50 8.47
CA GLU A 169 -27.41 22.20 7.78
C GLU A 169 -26.21 21.33 8.09
N TYR A 170 -26.36 20.38 9.01
CA TYR A 170 -25.30 19.44 9.35
C TYR A 170 -25.17 18.39 8.22
N LEU A 171 -24.43 18.73 7.17
CA LEU A 171 -23.79 17.70 6.36
C LEU A 171 -22.67 17.11 7.22
N GLY A 172 -22.69 15.79 7.45
CA GLY A 172 -21.60 15.11 8.15
C GLY A 172 -20.23 15.46 7.54
N THR A 173 -19.16 15.34 8.34
CA THR A 173 -17.79 15.62 7.90
C THR A 173 -17.50 15.03 6.51
N GLY A 174 -16.97 15.84 5.60
CA GLY A 174 -16.74 15.46 4.19
C GLY A 174 -17.93 15.62 3.23
N GLY A 175 -19.08 16.11 3.68
CA GLY A 175 -20.22 16.46 2.82
C GLY A 175 -20.12 17.86 2.20
N PHE A 176 -20.51 17.98 0.94
CA PHE A 176 -20.54 19.25 0.20
C PHE A 176 -21.93 19.50 -0.38
N LEU A 177 -22.38 20.75 -0.30
CA LEU A 177 -23.58 21.22 -0.98
C LEU A 177 -23.22 21.53 -2.44
N ILE A 178 -23.94 20.90 -3.37
CA ILE A 178 -23.75 21.10 -4.80
C ILE A 178 -24.87 21.97 -5.34
N VAL A 179 -24.51 23.17 -5.82
CA VAL A 179 -25.44 24.18 -6.32
C VAL A 179 -25.44 24.21 -7.85
N GLY A 180 -26.63 24.34 -8.45
CA GLY A 180 -26.79 24.44 -9.91
C GLY A 180 -26.83 23.08 -10.62
N GLU A 181 -26.66 23.11 -11.94
CA GLU A 181 -26.80 21.94 -12.81
C GLU A 181 -25.64 20.95 -12.65
N ARG A 182 -25.97 19.65 -12.71
CA ARG A 182 -25.01 18.55 -12.61
C ARG A 182 -24.87 17.86 -13.96
N LYS A 183 -23.63 17.63 -14.41
CA LYS A 183 -23.37 16.74 -15.55
C LYS A 183 -23.43 15.29 -15.05
N TRP A 184 -24.39 14.52 -15.53
CA TRP A 184 -24.62 13.14 -15.08
C TRP A 184 -23.97 12.09 -15.97
N PHE A 185 -23.37 11.09 -15.33
CA PHE A 185 -22.87 9.85 -15.91
C PHE A 185 -23.68 8.70 -15.31
N LYS A 186 -24.78 8.34 -15.98
CA LYS A 186 -25.73 7.33 -15.50
C LYS A 186 -25.16 5.93 -15.66
N HIS A 187 -25.48 5.04 -14.72
CA HIS A 187 -25.06 3.63 -14.74
C HIS A 187 -23.56 3.45 -14.95
N THR A 188 -22.74 4.30 -14.33
CA THR A 188 -21.29 4.26 -14.51
C THR A 188 -20.76 2.95 -13.92
N PRO A 189 -20.07 2.11 -14.71
CA PRO A 189 -19.61 0.80 -14.24
C PRO A 189 -18.45 0.95 -13.26
N LEU A 190 -18.49 0.18 -12.18
CA LEU A 190 -17.38 0.05 -11.24
C LEU A 190 -16.33 -0.90 -11.80
N GLY A 191 -15.07 -0.51 -11.67
CA GLY A 191 -13.95 -1.33 -12.11
C GLY A 191 -12.63 -0.58 -12.09
N LEU A 192 -11.59 -1.28 -11.67
CA LEU A 192 -10.23 -0.77 -11.67
C LEU A 192 -9.33 -1.71 -12.48
N LYS A 193 -8.26 -1.16 -13.04
CA LYS A 193 -7.15 -1.90 -13.61
C LYS A 193 -5.91 -1.54 -12.80
N ILE A 194 -5.15 -2.54 -12.40
CA ILE A 194 -3.91 -2.37 -11.64
C ILE A 194 -2.75 -2.98 -12.40
N GLY A 195 -1.54 -2.45 -12.19
CA GLY A 195 -0.33 -2.98 -12.80
C GLY A 195 0.88 -2.09 -12.50
N LEU A 196 2.01 -2.42 -13.10
CA LEU A 196 3.25 -1.64 -12.94
C LEU A 196 3.48 -0.72 -14.13
N LYS A 197 3.98 0.46 -13.83
CA LYS A 197 4.57 1.39 -14.80
C LYS A 197 5.65 2.19 -14.11
N ASP A 198 6.83 2.26 -14.72
CA ASP A 198 8.03 2.90 -14.16
C ASP A 198 8.40 2.40 -12.76
N GLY A 199 8.18 1.10 -12.50
CA GLY A 199 8.44 0.46 -11.20
C GLY A 199 7.48 0.85 -10.08
N LYS A 200 6.43 1.63 -10.34
CA LYS A 200 5.39 2.02 -9.37
C LYS A 200 4.10 1.24 -9.61
N LEU A 201 3.29 1.03 -8.56
CA LEU A 201 1.92 0.49 -8.69
C LEU A 201 0.97 1.57 -9.19
N TRP A 202 0.39 1.33 -10.36
CA TRP A 202 -0.66 2.17 -10.92
C TRP A 202 -2.02 1.53 -10.67
N VAL A 203 -2.98 2.37 -10.29
CA VAL A 203 -4.39 2.01 -10.18
C VAL A 203 -5.14 2.98 -11.08
N VAL A 204 -5.69 2.46 -12.16
CA VAL A 204 -6.36 3.23 -13.23
C VAL A 204 -7.80 2.73 -13.38
N PRO A 205 -8.71 3.50 -13.98
CA PRO A 205 -10.05 2.99 -14.28
C PRO A 205 -9.95 1.78 -15.23
N ALA A 206 -10.85 0.81 -15.07
CA ALA A 206 -10.86 -0.40 -15.91
C ALA A 206 -10.92 -0.11 -17.42
N ILE A 207 -11.56 1.00 -17.83
CA ILE A 207 -11.66 1.44 -19.24
C ILE A 207 -10.42 2.18 -19.76
N SER A 208 -9.41 2.38 -18.92
CA SER A 208 -8.17 3.08 -19.27
C SER A 208 -7.37 2.33 -20.33
N LYS A 209 -6.87 3.08 -21.33
CA LYS A 209 -5.94 2.65 -22.37
C LYS A 209 -4.47 2.70 -21.92
N ILE A 210 -4.18 3.14 -20.70
CA ILE A 210 -2.80 3.11 -20.17
C ILE A 210 -2.33 1.65 -20.15
N ASP A 211 -1.26 1.36 -20.88
CA ASP A 211 -0.63 0.04 -20.83
C ASP A 211 0.16 -0.10 -19.52
N LEU A 212 -0.06 -1.23 -18.85
CA LEU A 212 0.54 -1.54 -17.57
C LEU A 212 1.15 -2.93 -17.64
N GLU A 213 2.37 -3.06 -17.17
CA GLU A 213 2.98 -4.37 -16.99
C GLU A 213 2.22 -5.16 -15.92
N LYS A 214 2.11 -6.48 -16.10
CA LYS A 214 1.54 -7.37 -15.08
C LYS A 214 0.12 -6.97 -14.65
N GLN A 215 -0.72 -6.62 -15.62
CA GLN A 215 -2.03 -6.04 -15.36
C GLN A 215 -3.08 -7.04 -14.83
N TYR A 216 -3.96 -6.55 -13.96
CA TYR A 216 -5.17 -7.24 -13.51
C TYR A 216 -6.35 -6.28 -13.50
N TRP A 217 -7.53 -6.78 -13.85
CA TRP A 217 -8.79 -6.10 -13.67
C TRP A 217 -9.43 -6.50 -12.35
N LEU A 218 -9.81 -5.49 -11.59
CA LEU A 218 -10.52 -5.62 -10.33
C LEU A 218 -11.98 -5.22 -10.54
N LYS A 219 -12.88 -6.04 -9.99
CA LYS A 219 -14.31 -5.76 -9.88
C LYS A 219 -14.75 -5.84 -8.43
N PRO A 220 -15.81 -5.10 -8.04
CA PRO A 220 -16.39 -5.22 -6.71
C PRO A 220 -16.97 -6.62 -6.47
N GLY A 221 -16.99 -7.05 -5.20
CA GLY A 221 -17.45 -8.39 -4.81
C GLY A 221 -16.35 -9.44 -4.87
N GLY A 222 -16.68 -10.72 -4.97
CA GLY A 222 -15.68 -11.81 -5.06
C GLY A 222 -15.08 -12.26 -3.71
N PRO A 223 -14.13 -13.21 -3.74
CA PRO A 223 -13.68 -13.91 -2.53
C PRO A 223 -12.56 -13.18 -1.77
N TYR A 224 -11.89 -12.19 -2.38
CA TYR A 224 -10.71 -11.56 -1.78
C TYR A 224 -11.09 -10.30 -1.02
N GLY A 225 -10.91 -10.29 0.29
CA GLY A 225 -10.85 -9.03 1.05
C GLY A 225 -9.59 -8.24 0.71
N LYS A 226 -9.60 -6.92 0.96
CA LYS A 226 -8.48 -6.00 0.70
C LYS A 226 -7.12 -6.53 1.21
N GLY A 227 -7.09 -7.03 2.45
CA GLY A 227 -5.90 -7.66 3.08
C GLY A 227 -5.41 -8.91 2.37
N GLN A 228 -6.32 -9.80 1.98
CA GLN A 228 -5.98 -11.02 1.24
C GLN A 228 -5.46 -10.71 -0.16
N LEU A 229 -6.07 -9.72 -0.82
CA LEU A 229 -5.64 -9.27 -2.14
C LEU A 229 -4.22 -8.69 -2.09
N ALA A 230 -3.93 -7.84 -1.10
CA ALA A 230 -2.59 -7.30 -0.90
C ALA A 230 -1.58 -8.41 -0.65
N LYS A 231 -1.84 -9.37 0.26
CA LYS A 231 -0.93 -10.51 0.50
C LYS A 231 -0.66 -11.33 -0.77
N LYS A 232 -1.68 -11.48 -1.63
CA LYS A 232 -1.57 -12.23 -2.89
C LYS A 232 -0.73 -11.50 -3.94
N LEU A 233 -0.97 -10.21 -4.14
CA LEU A 233 -0.40 -9.45 -5.26
C LEU A 233 0.87 -8.67 -4.92
N SER A 234 1.10 -8.35 -3.64
CA SER A 234 2.27 -7.59 -3.20
C SER A 234 3.60 -8.28 -3.56
N PRO A 235 3.77 -9.61 -3.37
CA PRO A 235 4.99 -10.31 -3.81
C PRO A 235 5.16 -10.28 -5.33
N TYR A 236 4.07 -10.41 -6.07
CA TYR A 236 4.09 -10.43 -7.54
C TYR A 236 4.55 -9.10 -8.16
N TYR A 237 4.16 -8.00 -7.50
CA TYR A 237 4.57 -6.64 -7.87
C TYR A 237 5.87 -6.18 -7.19
N ASN A 238 6.41 -6.94 -6.23
CA ASN A 238 7.54 -6.54 -5.38
C ASN A 238 7.28 -5.19 -4.68
N ILE A 239 6.08 -5.04 -4.11
CA ILE A 239 5.60 -3.81 -3.46
C ILE A 239 5.17 -4.13 -2.03
N HIS A 240 5.38 -3.19 -1.10
CA HIS A 240 4.99 -3.38 0.29
C HIS A 240 3.47 -3.53 0.43
N PRO A 241 2.95 -4.52 1.20
CA PRO A 241 1.51 -4.75 1.37
C PRO A 241 0.72 -3.52 1.80
N ASP A 242 1.25 -2.73 2.74
CA ASP A 242 0.54 -1.54 3.23
C ASP A 242 0.38 -0.45 2.15
N TYR A 243 1.39 -0.29 1.29
CA TYR A 243 1.28 0.63 0.16
C TYR A 243 0.20 0.13 -0.82
N PHE A 244 0.21 -1.16 -1.16
CA PHE A 244 -0.83 -1.77 -2.00
C PHE A 244 -2.23 -1.58 -1.41
N LEU A 245 -2.40 -1.81 -0.10
CA LEU A 245 -3.65 -1.58 0.61
C LEU A 245 -4.07 -0.11 0.54
N SER A 246 -3.16 0.83 0.74
CA SER A 246 -3.51 2.25 0.74
C SER A 246 -4.15 2.72 -0.58
N ARG A 247 -3.84 2.04 -1.69
CA ARG A 247 -4.23 2.39 -3.06
C ARG A 247 -5.57 1.83 -3.52
N LEU A 248 -6.23 0.98 -2.74
CA LEU A 248 -7.48 0.32 -3.15
C LEU A 248 -8.71 0.85 -2.39
N PRO A 249 -9.91 0.83 -2.98
CA PRO A 249 -11.14 1.16 -2.27
C PRO A 249 -11.44 0.14 -1.15
N ALA A 250 -12.42 0.44 -0.30
CA ALA A 250 -12.89 -0.50 0.71
C ALA A 250 -13.84 -1.54 0.08
N GLY A 251 -13.73 -2.81 0.50
CA GLY A 251 -14.64 -3.87 0.06
C GLY A 251 -13.95 -5.18 -0.27
N LYS A 252 -14.68 -6.03 -1.01
CA LYS A 252 -14.17 -7.28 -1.59
C LYS A 252 -13.82 -7.08 -3.07
N PHE A 253 -12.93 -7.94 -3.56
CA PHE A 253 -12.38 -7.89 -4.91
C PHE A 253 -12.51 -9.23 -5.64
N SER A 254 -12.98 -9.15 -6.88
CA SER A 254 -12.85 -10.20 -7.87
C SER A 254 -11.73 -9.84 -8.83
N LEU A 255 -10.86 -10.80 -9.14
CA LEU A 255 -9.72 -10.62 -10.04
C LEU A 255 -10.04 -11.26 -11.38
N LYS A 256 -9.71 -10.56 -12.46
CA LYS A 256 -9.63 -11.11 -13.81
C LYS A 256 -8.26 -10.73 -14.39
N GLN A 257 -7.53 -11.71 -14.89
CA GLN A 257 -6.31 -11.48 -15.68
C GLN A 257 -6.69 -11.00 -17.07
#